data_AF-A0A4Q2A889-F1
#
_entry.id   AF-A0A4Q2A889-F1
#
_cell.length_a   1.000
_cell.length_b   1.000
_cell.length_c   1.000
_cell.angle_alpha   90.00
_cell.angle_beta   90.00
_cell.angle_gamma   90.00
#
_symmetry.space_group_name_H-M   'P 1'
#
loop_
_entity.id
_entity.type
_entity.pdbx_description
1 polymer ?
#
loop_
_entity_poly.entity_id
_entity_poly.type
_entity_poly.pdbx_seq_one_letter_code
_entity_poly.pdbx_strand_id
1 'polypeptide(L)' 'MEIMKENDVFSLSEPVEAMAIGEHEVVVLPVGTVVSVVLAFRDPSAPVAYEVEAFLEDSGRYALATVGVLDI' A
#
# COMPACT_ATOMS: atom_id res chain seq x y z
N MET A 1 -14.26 -3.49 10.43
CA MET A 1 -13.07 -3.50 9.56
C MET A 1 -13.06 -4.80 8.81
N GLU A 2 -12.94 -4.71 7.49
CA GLU A 2 -12.74 -5.86 6.63
C GLU A 2 -11.26 -6.25 6.70
N ILE A 3 -10.97 -7.52 6.95
CA ILE A 3 -9.59 -8.02 6.97
C ILE A 3 -9.20 -8.29 5.53
N MET A 4 -8.22 -7.54 5.03
CA MET A 4 -7.66 -7.74 3.70
C MET A 4 -6.63 -8.86 3.66
N LYS A 5 -6.48 -9.48 2.50
CA LYS A 5 -5.54 -10.56 2.20
C LYS A 5 -4.60 -10.13 1.07
N GLU A 6 -3.50 -10.85 0.92
CA GLU A 6 -2.61 -10.67 -0.22
C GLU A 6 -3.38 -10.74 -1.55
N ASN A 7 -3.09 -9.81 -2.45
CA ASN A 7 -3.75 -9.55 -3.73
C ASN A 7 -5.12 -8.87 -3.66
N ASP A 8 -5.67 -8.58 -2.47
CA ASP A 8 -6.82 -7.68 -2.38
C ASP A 8 -6.41 -6.27 -2.80
N VAL A 9 -7.37 -5.52 -3.35
CA VAL A 9 -7.16 -4.18 -3.90
C VAL A 9 -8.11 -3.19 -3.24
N PHE A 10 -7.61 -2.01 -2.91
CA PHE A 10 -8.42 -0.92 -2.37
C PHE A 10 -7.85 0.44 -2.78
N SER A 11 -8.64 1.49 -2.57
CA SER A 11 -8.21 2.87 -2.78
C SER A 11 -7.79 3.51 -1.46
N LEU A 12 -6.64 4.19 -1.45
CA LEU A 12 -6.15 4.89 -0.26
C LEU A 12 -7.14 5.96 0.22
N SER A 13 -7.38 5.99 1.54
CA SER A 13 -8.27 6.96 2.19
C SER A 13 -7.56 8.29 2.52
N GLU A 14 -6.23 8.25 2.65
CA GLU A 14 -5.35 9.39 2.92
C GLU A 14 -4.05 9.30 2.09
N PRO A 15 -3.27 10.40 1.96
CA PRO A 15 -1.98 10.34 1.30
C PRO A 15 -0.97 9.50 2.11
N VAL A 16 -0.18 8.67 1.43
CA VAL A 16 0.80 7.78 2.08
C VAL A 16 2.18 7.96 1.45
N GLU A 17 3.22 8.04 2.28
CA GLU A 17 4.60 7.98 1.81
C GLU A 17 4.94 6.57 1.36
N ALA A 18 5.47 6.44 0.15
CA ALA A 18 5.85 5.18 -0.46
C ALA A 18 7.29 5.25 -0.99
N MET A 19 7.97 4.12 -0.98
CA MET A 19 9.30 3.97 -1.56
C MET A 19 9.17 3.45 -2.99
N ALA A 20 9.61 4.22 -3.98
CA ALA A 20 9.70 3.75 -5.36
C ALA A 20 10.80 2.68 -5.47
N ILE A 21 10.45 1.52 -6.00
CA ILE A 21 11.36 0.39 -6.17
C ILE A 21 12.43 0.76 -7.19
N GLY A 22 13.71 0.56 -6.82
CA GLY A 22 14.87 0.72 -7.70
C GLY A 22 15.71 1.97 -7.44
N GLU A 23 15.12 3.07 -6.95
CA GLU A 23 15.84 4.37 -6.89
C GLU A 23 16.00 4.99 -5.49
N HIS A 24 15.60 4.30 -4.41
CA HIS A 24 15.58 4.88 -3.06
C HIS A 24 14.89 6.26 -3.02
N GLU A 25 13.88 6.45 -3.88
CA GLU A 25 13.09 7.67 -4.00
C GLU A 25 11.81 7.52 -3.16
N VAL A 26 11.55 8.49 -2.29
CA VAL A 26 10.28 8.59 -1.57
C VAL A 26 9.31 9.42 -2.39
N VAL A 27 8.13 8.87 -2.63
CA VAL A 27 7.00 9.52 -3.31
C VAL A 27 5.79 9.55 -2.38
N VAL A 28 4.86 10.46 -2.66
CA VAL A 28 3.57 10.50 -1.94
C VAL A 28 2.49 9.95 -2.87
N LEU A 29 1.84 8.86 -2.45
CA LEU A 29 0.66 8.33 -3.10
C LEU A 29 -0.55 9.16 -2.67
N PRO A 30 -1.30 9.78 -3.59
CA PRO A 30 -2.47 10.58 -3.23
C PRO A 30 -3.67 9.72 -2.80
N VAL A 31 -4.65 10.38 -2.17
CA VAL A 31 -5.98 9.80 -1.89
C VAL A 31 -6.58 9.24 -3.18
N GLY A 32 -7.19 8.07 -3.10
CA GLY A 32 -7.82 7.40 -4.23
C GLY A 32 -6.88 6.56 -5.09
N THR A 33 -5.56 6.61 -4.87
CA THR A 33 -4.63 5.68 -5.51
C THR A 33 -5.03 4.25 -5.19
N VAL A 34 -5.18 3.43 -6.24
CA VAL A 34 -5.49 2.01 -6.12
C VAL A 34 -4.21 1.26 -5.81
N VAL A 35 -4.23 0.46 -4.75
CA VAL A 35 -3.09 -0.32 -4.27
C VAL A 35 -3.49 -1.78 -4.07
N SER A 36 -2.55 -2.70 -4.30
CA SER A 36 -2.70 -4.12 -3.96
C SER A 36 -1.98 -4.44 -2.65
N VAL A 37 -2.60 -5.26 -1.81
CA VAL A 37 -1.97 -5.80 -0.60
C VAL A 37 -0.92 -6.83 -1.01
N VAL A 38 0.33 -6.60 -0.62
CA VAL A 38 1.46 -7.51 -0.86
C VAL A 38 1.68 -8.42 0.34
N LEU A 39 1.52 -7.89 1.55
CA LEU A 39 1.76 -8.62 2.79
C LEU A 39 0.89 -8.08 3.92
N ALA A 40 0.32 -8.99 4.72
CA ALA A 40 -0.30 -8.66 5.99
C ALA A 40 0.73 -8.80 7.13
N PHE A 41 0.96 -7.75 7.91
CA PHE A 41 1.88 -7.82 9.04
C PHE A 41 1.23 -8.50 10.25
N ARG A 42 1.96 -9.45 10.86
CA ARG A 42 1.57 -10.27 12.02
C ARG A 42 0.65 -11.43 11.67
N ASP A 43 -0.43 -11.60 12.43
CA ASP A 43 -1.42 -12.67 12.23
C ASP A 43 -2.32 -12.27 11.05
N PRO A 44 -2.36 -13.03 9.95
CA PRO A 44 -3.23 -12.70 8.81
C PRO A 44 -4.72 -12.66 9.16
N SER A 45 -5.14 -13.26 10.28
CA SER A 45 -6.51 -13.17 10.80
C SER A 45 -6.76 -11.96 11.72
N ALA A 46 -5.70 -11.27 12.12
CA ALA A 46 -5.74 -10.05 12.93
C ALA A 46 -4.54 -9.14 12.64
N PRO A 47 -4.41 -8.61 11.40
CA PRO A 47 -3.25 -7.83 11.00
C PRO A 47 -3.23 -6.46 11.67
N VAL A 48 -2.03 -5.94 11.88
CA VAL A 48 -1.81 -4.59 12.46
C VAL A 48 -1.52 -3.54 11.39
N ALA A 49 -1.04 -3.98 10.23
CA ALA A 49 -0.67 -3.15 9.09
C ALA A 49 -0.61 -4.03 7.83
N TYR A 50 -0.55 -3.37 6.68
CA TYR A 50 -0.37 -4.00 5.38
C TYR A 50 0.78 -3.35 4.63
N GLU A 51 1.59 -4.15 3.97
CA GLU A 51 2.43 -3.67 2.88
C GLU A 51 1.57 -3.64 1.61
N VAL A 52 1.59 -2.51 0.93
CA VAL A 52 0.82 -2.30 -0.29
C VAL A 52 1.72 -1.82 -1.41
N GLU A 53 1.39 -2.20 -2.64
CA GLU A 53 2.07 -1.75 -3.85
C GLU A 53 1.15 -0.89 -4.72
N ALA A 54 1.74 0.12 -5.37
CA ALA A 54 1.08 0.96 -6.35
C ALA A 54 1.92 1.03 -7.62
N PHE A 55 1.27 0.97 -8.79
CA PHE A 55 1.93 1.26 -10.06
C PHE A 55 1.87 2.76 -10.36
N LEU A 56 3.03 3.35 -10.60
CA LEU A 56 3.22 4.77 -10.93
C LEU A 56 3.28 4.94 -12.45
N GLU A 57 2.13 5.21 -13.09
CA GLU A 57 2.01 5.27 -14.55
C GLU A 57 3.01 6.23 -15.21
N ASP A 58 3.22 7.42 -14.63
CA ASP A 58 4.12 8.45 -15.16
C ASP A 58 5.58 7.99 -15.29
N SER A 59 5.99 7.02 -14.48
CA SER A 59 7.36 6.53 -14.45
C SER A 59 7.50 5.05 -14.84
N GLY A 60 6.39 4.32 -14.97
CA GLY A 60 6.40 2.89 -15.25
C GLY A 60 7.02 2.05 -14.12
N ARG A 61 6.95 2.54 -12.88
CA ARG A 61 7.59 1.93 -11.69
C ARG A 61 6.54 1.48 -10.69
N TYR A 62 6.97 0.66 -9.73
CA TYR A 62 6.18 0.32 -8.55
C TYR A 62 6.68 1.07 -7.34
N ALA A 63 5.78 1.38 -6.41
CA ALA A 63 6.10 1.92 -5.10
C ALA A 63 5.48 1.07 -4.00
N LEU A 64 6.21 0.88 -2.90
CA LEU A 64 5.76 0.13 -1.72
C LEU A 64 5.51 1.08 -0.56
N ALA A 65 4.41 0.87 0.15
CA ALA A 65 4.06 1.60 1.36
C ALA A 65 3.60 0.65 2.46
N THR A 66 3.73 1.08 3.71
CA THR A 66 3.10 0.42 4.85
C THR A 66 1.94 1.28 5.33
N VAL A 67 0.74 0.70 5.39
CA VAL A 67 -0.47 1.36 5.91
C VAL A 67 -0.92 0.66 7.18
N GLY A 68 -1.38 1.43 8.16
CA GLY A 68 -2.00 0.87 9.36
C GLY A 68 -3.35 0.25 9.02
N VAL A 69 -3.75 -0.76 9.80
CA VAL A 69 -5.07 -1.39 9.58
C VAL A 69 -6.19 -0.34 9.64
N LEU A 70 -6.05 0.67 10.51
CA LEU A 70 -7.02 1.75 10.75
C LEU A 70 -7.13 2.78 9.61
N ASP A 71 -6.19 2.75 8.65
CA ASP A 71 -6.06 3.73 7.58
C ASP A 71 -6.73 3.23 6.27
N ILE A 72 -7.29 2.01 6.31
CA ILE A 72 -8.04 1.35 5.23
C ILE A 72 -9.54 1.60 5.36
#